data_AF-A0A757C509-F1
#
_entry.id   AF-A0A757C509-F1
#
_cell.length_a   1.000
_cell.length_b   1.000
_cell.length_c   1.000
_cell.angle_alpha   90.00
_cell.angle_beta   90.00
_cell.angle_gamma   90.00
#
_symmetry.space_group_name_H-M   'P 1'
#
loop_
_entity.id
_entity.type
_entity.pdbx_description
1 polymer ?
#
loop_
_entity_poly.entity_id
_entity_poly.type
_entity_poly.pdbx_seq_one_letter_code
_entity_poly.pdbx_strand_id
1 'polypeptide(L)'
;MSEENNEEKTEEPTQHRREKAREEGQIPRSKELGSFSMLLVGLLLLTFGGEHLFYTLIRVLQYGLSFNRLQISDPILMFHQLKRLLNLIIGALAPILFCYYITGVLTPLLVGGIHFGGKSLKLDIKRLNPLSGLKRLFSAQVISELVKSCMKVILLGSGCTLYLIKNKSHFIHLGGLNFEDSLSYTTIMIYHCSLMVILFLLPVVGYDIFHQLFSSLKKLRMTRQEIRDEFKQQEGHPQIKNRIKQMQYKVAQSRMMQSIPEADVIINNPTHFSVALAYKENNMSAPTVLAKGAGEIAMKIRQLGQEHKVPMLEAPPLARALYRHGEVGKQIPTELYSAVAEVLGWVYSLRRWQKSGGSRPVPPQNLYVSTKLDFEQEQITDG
;
A
#
# COMPACT_ATOMS: atom_id res chain seq x y z
N MET A 1 -4.65 -35.75 1.51
CA MET A 1 -4.23 -34.34 1.34
C MET A 1 -2.72 -34.34 1.52
N SER A 2 -2.04 -33.88 0.47
CA SER A 2 -0.64 -34.09 0.13
C SER A 2 0.33 -33.84 1.28
N GLU A 3 1.24 -34.80 1.45
CA GLU A 3 2.53 -34.63 2.10
C GLU A 3 3.34 -33.61 1.27
N GLU A 4 3.13 -32.32 1.52
CA GLU A 4 4.06 -31.28 1.06
C GLU A 4 5.26 -31.29 1.99
N ASN A 5 6.42 -31.63 1.41
CA ASN A 5 7.76 -31.55 1.99
C ASN A 5 7.86 -30.63 3.21
N ASN A 6 8.14 -31.24 4.37
CA ASN A 6 8.72 -30.56 5.52
C ASN A 6 10.16 -30.12 5.19
N GLU A 7 10.34 -29.27 4.17
CA GLU A 7 11.53 -28.43 4.15
C GLU A 7 11.43 -27.52 5.37
N GLU A 8 12.36 -27.70 6.32
CA GLU A 8 12.42 -26.81 7.46
C GLU A 8 12.59 -25.38 6.96
N LYS A 9 11.70 -24.51 7.42
CA LYS A 9 11.75 -23.08 7.16
C LYS A 9 12.95 -22.50 7.90
N THR A 10 14.11 -22.52 7.24
CA THR A 10 15.39 -22.07 7.80
C THR A 10 15.70 -20.62 7.45
N GLU A 11 15.21 -20.12 6.32
CA GLU A 11 15.58 -18.81 5.80
C GLU A 11 14.76 -17.68 6.44
N GLU A 12 15.38 -16.50 6.52
CA GLU A 12 14.73 -15.31 7.06
C GLU A 12 13.63 -14.77 6.13
N PRO A 13 12.54 -14.19 6.69
CA PRO A 13 11.49 -13.59 5.87
C PRO A 13 12.00 -12.36 5.10
N THR A 14 11.70 -12.33 3.80
CA THR A 14 11.88 -11.18 2.89
C THR A 14 11.06 -9.98 3.38
N GLN A 15 11.41 -8.77 2.91
CA GLN A 15 10.66 -7.55 3.27
C GLN A 15 9.20 -7.64 2.84
N HIS A 16 8.93 -8.13 1.64
CA HIS A 16 7.58 -8.30 1.12
C HIS A 16 6.75 -9.30 1.93
N ARG A 17 7.32 -10.43 2.38
CA ARG A 17 6.64 -11.35 3.33
C ARG A 17 6.27 -10.66 4.64
N ARG A 18 7.15 -9.81 5.20
CA ARG A 18 6.89 -9.04 6.43
C ARG A 18 5.78 -8.01 6.21
N GLU A 19 5.77 -7.33 5.08
CA GLU A 19 4.74 -6.35 4.71
C GLU A 19 3.39 -7.03 4.51
N LYS A 20 3.34 -8.13 3.76
CA LYS A 20 2.12 -8.92 3.56
C LYS A 20 1.55 -9.45 4.89
N ALA A 21 2.42 -9.94 5.78
CA ALA A 21 2.00 -10.36 7.11
C ALA A 21 1.41 -9.20 7.93
N ARG A 22 1.97 -8.00 7.82
CA ARG A 22 1.42 -6.78 8.43
C ARG A 22 0.06 -6.43 7.81
N GLU A 23 -0.09 -6.45 6.50
CA GLU A 23 -1.36 -6.19 5.80
C GLU A 23 -2.49 -7.15 6.22
N GLU A 24 -2.13 -8.42 6.45
CA GLU A 24 -3.05 -9.45 6.92
C GLU A 24 -3.37 -9.34 8.42
N GLY A 25 -2.76 -8.39 9.14
CA GLY A 25 -2.97 -8.16 10.57
C GLY A 25 -2.25 -9.17 11.46
N GLN A 26 -1.27 -9.92 10.94
CA GLN A 26 -0.48 -10.89 11.69
C GLN A 26 0.66 -10.19 12.44
N ILE A 27 0.32 -9.35 13.41
CA ILE A 27 1.29 -8.68 14.29
C ILE A 27 1.45 -9.40 15.63
N PRO A 28 2.68 -9.51 16.18
CA PRO A 28 2.88 -10.06 17.50
C PRO A 28 2.18 -9.17 18.54
N ARG A 29 1.43 -9.78 19.45
CA ARG A 29 0.78 -9.09 20.57
C ARG A 29 1.03 -9.87 21.85
N SER A 30 1.62 -9.23 22.85
CA SER A 30 1.75 -9.77 24.19
C SER A 30 0.56 -9.35 25.03
N LYS A 31 -0.19 -10.33 25.55
CA LYS A 31 -1.29 -10.08 26.50
C LYS A 31 -0.72 -9.63 27.85
N GLU A 32 0.40 -10.22 28.27
CA GLU A 32 1.00 -9.96 29.58
C GLU A 32 1.57 -8.54 29.68
N LEU A 33 2.19 -8.03 28.61
CA LEU A 33 2.62 -6.63 28.57
C LEU A 33 1.42 -5.68 28.68
N GLY A 34 0.28 -6.02 28.05
CA GLY A 34 -0.98 -5.28 28.16
C GLY A 34 -1.48 -5.17 29.60
N SER A 35 -1.55 -6.30 30.31
CA SER A 35 -1.97 -6.29 31.72
C SER A 35 -0.97 -5.56 32.62
N PHE A 36 0.34 -5.74 32.38
CA PHE A 36 1.40 -5.09 33.15
C PHE A 36 1.40 -3.57 32.98
N SER A 37 1.27 -3.06 31.75
CA SER A 37 1.24 -1.63 31.49
C SER A 37 0.02 -0.97 32.13
N MET A 38 -1.15 -1.64 32.09
CA MET A 38 -2.36 -1.18 32.77
C MET A 38 -2.16 -1.09 34.29
N LEU A 39 -1.53 -2.09 34.91
CA LEU A 39 -1.23 -2.05 36.34
C LEU A 39 -0.26 -0.92 36.70
N LEU A 40 0.80 -0.73 35.91
CA LEU A 40 1.80 0.32 36.14
C LEU A 40 1.19 1.71 35.99
N VAL A 41 0.44 1.94 34.90
CA VAL A 41 -0.26 3.21 34.67
C VAL A 41 -1.31 3.45 35.74
N GLY A 42 -2.04 2.41 36.16
CA GLY A 42 -2.99 2.50 37.27
C GLY A 42 -2.34 2.94 38.57
N LEU A 43 -1.18 2.37 38.92
CA LEU A 43 -0.41 2.79 40.09
C LEU A 43 0.04 4.26 39.97
N LEU A 44 0.55 4.67 38.82
CA LEU A 44 0.96 6.06 38.58
C LEU A 44 -0.23 7.03 38.67
N LEU A 45 -1.39 6.67 38.11
CA LEU A 45 -2.61 7.46 38.18
C LEU A 45 -3.13 7.58 39.61
N LEU A 46 -3.04 6.52 40.42
CA LEU A 46 -3.36 6.62 41.84
C LEU A 46 -2.37 7.51 42.60
N THR A 47 -1.09 7.51 42.20
CA THR A 47 -0.06 8.31 42.88
C THR A 47 -0.20 9.79 42.58
N PHE A 48 -0.41 10.17 41.31
CA PHE A 48 -0.51 11.58 40.90
C PHE A 48 -1.93 12.13 40.89
N GLY A 49 -2.94 11.28 40.64
CA GLY A 49 -4.34 11.66 40.55
C GLY A 49 -5.20 11.23 41.75
N GLY A 50 -4.66 10.39 42.64
CA GLY A 50 -5.41 9.85 43.78
C GLY A 50 -5.87 10.92 44.76
N GLU A 51 -5.05 11.93 45.04
CA GLU A 51 -5.41 13.05 45.91
C GLU A 51 -6.60 13.84 45.35
N HIS A 52 -6.55 14.20 44.06
CA HIS A 52 -7.65 14.87 43.37
C HIS A 52 -8.94 14.04 43.39
N LEU A 53 -8.84 12.73 43.16
CA LEU A 53 -9.96 11.81 43.20
C LEU A 53 -10.55 11.69 44.61
N PHE A 54 -9.70 11.58 45.63
CA PHE A 54 -10.08 11.52 47.03
C PHE A 54 -10.87 12.76 47.47
N TYR A 55 -10.34 13.96 47.24
CA TYR A 55 -11.07 15.19 47.56
C TYR A 55 -12.33 15.38 46.73
N THR A 56 -12.37 14.89 45.50
CA THR A 56 -13.58 14.92 44.68
C THR A 56 -14.65 13.98 45.23
N LEU A 57 -14.28 12.77 45.69
CA LEU A 57 -15.20 11.87 46.38
C LEU A 57 -15.74 12.49 47.68
N ILE A 58 -14.89 13.13 48.48
CA ILE A 58 -15.33 13.86 49.68
C ILE A 58 -16.34 14.96 49.32
N ARG A 59 -16.04 15.79 48.31
CA ARG A 59 -16.96 16.84 47.86
C ARG A 59 -18.28 16.27 47.35
N VAL A 60 -18.25 15.18 46.59
CA VAL A 60 -19.46 14.51 46.10
C VAL A 60 -20.29 13.98 47.27
N LEU A 61 -19.65 13.40 48.29
CA LEU A 61 -20.33 12.89 49.48
C LEU A 61 -20.91 14.04 50.33
N GLN A 62 -20.14 15.10 50.57
CA GLN A 62 -20.58 16.29 51.30
C GLN A 62 -21.78 16.96 50.61
N TYR A 63 -21.69 17.21 49.30
CA TYR A 63 -22.76 17.84 48.53
C TYR A 63 -23.94 16.90 48.23
N GLY A 64 -23.70 15.59 48.21
CA GLY A 64 -24.72 14.58 47.99
C GLY A 64 -25.55 14.28 49.24
N LEU A 65 -24.95 14.41 50.43
CA LEU A 65 -25.62 14.20 51.72
C LEU A 65 -26.08 15.50 52.39
N SER A 66 -25.63 16.67 51.92
CA SER A 66 -26.18 17.96 52.35
C SER A 66 -27.47 18.26 51.59
N PHE A 67 -28.61 18.31 52.29
CA PHE A 67 -29.90 18.69 51.71
C PHE A 67 -30.30 20.07 52.21
N ASN A 68 -30.54 21.01 51.29
CA ASN A 68 -31.20 22.26 51.61
C ASN A 68 -32.73 22.09 51.47
N ARG A 69 -33.51 22.68 52.37
CA ARG A 69 -34.98 22.65 52.34
C ARG A 69 -35.54 23.10 50.98
N LEU A 70 -34.92 24.10 50.34
CA LEU A 70 -35.29 24.57 49.00
C LEU A 70 -35.08 23.52 47.90
N GLN A 71 -34.06 22.67 48.03
CA GLN A 71 -33.79 21.59 47.07
C GLN A 71 -34.80 20.46 47.22
N ILE A 72 -35.33 20.20 48.41
CA ILE A 72 -36.36 19.17 48.63
C ILE A 72 -37.71 19.62 48.05
N SER A 73 -37.99 20.92 48.05
CA SER A 73 -39.27 21.47 47.61
C SER A 73 -39.39 21.69 46.09
N ASP A 74 -38.27 21.81 45.37
CA ASP A 74 -38.26 22.04 43.91
C ASP A 74 -37.51 20.92 43.17
N PRO A 75 -38.21 20.06 42.40
CA PRO A 75 -37.61 19.01 41.60
C PRO A 75 -36.55 19.51 40.61
N ILE A 76 -36.69 20.73 40.08
CA ILE A 76 -35.75 21.30 39.10
C ILE A 76 -34.40 21.56 39.76
N LEU A 77 -34.39 22.04 41.01
CA LEU A 77 -33.17 22.25 41.78
C LEU A 77 -32.48 20.93 42.15
N MET A 78 -33.23 19.85 42.38
CA MET A 78 -32.65 18.51 42.54
C MET A 78 -31.93 18.03 41.28
N PHE A 79 -32.52 18.19 40.10
CA PHE A 79 -31.88 17.80 38.84
C PHE A 79 -30.59 18.60 38.56
N HIS A 80 -30.57 19.90 38.90
CA HIS A 80 -29.34 20.71 38.81
C HIS A 80 -28.25 20.20 39.75
N GLN A 81 -28.61 19.82 40.98
CA GLN A 81 -27.68 19.22 41.94
C GLN A 81 -27.12 17.90 41.42
N LEU A 82 -27.98 17.02 40.89
CA LEU A 82 -27.57 15.74 40.30
C LEU A 82 -26.59 15.97 39.14
N LYS A 83 -26.92 16.88 38.22
CA LYS A 83 -26.05 17.24 37.09
C LYS A 83 -24.69 17.75 37.58
N ARG A 84 -24.66 18.58 38.63
CA ARG A 84 -23.42 19.08 39.22
C ARG A 84 -22.56 17.94 39.79
N LEU A 85 -23.16 17.01 40.53
CA LEU A 85 -22.46 15.84 41.09
C LEU A 85 -21.93 14.92 39.98
N LEU A 86 -22.74 14.65 38.94
CA LEU A 86 -22.32 13.87 37.79
C LEU A 86 -21.15 14.53 37.06
N ASN A 87 -21.20 15.85 36.84
CA ASN A 87 -20.11 16.58 36.20
C ASN A 87 -18.82 16.51 37.01
N LEU A 88 -18.89 16.57 38.34
CA LEU A 88 -17.71 16.41 39.21
C LEU A 88 -17.09 15.01 39.08
N ILE A 89 -17.92 13.96 39.13
CA ILE A 89 -17.45 12.58 39.00
C ILE A 89 -16.87 12.32 37.60
N ILE A 90 -17.59 12.73 36.55
CA ILE A 90 -17.14 12.59 35.16
C ILE A 90 -15.84 13.37 34.96
N GLY A 91 -15.73 14.59 35.48
CA GLY A 91 -14.51 15.39 35.39
C GLY A 91 -13.29 14.72 36.04
N ALA A 92 -13.48 14.02 37.17
CA ALA A 92 -12.40 13.30 37.84
C ALA A 92 -12.06 11.95 37.17
N LEU A 93 -13.05 11.22 36.67
CA LEU A 93 -12.84 9.90 36.04
C LEU A 93 -12.40 9.99 34.58
N ALA A 94 -12.85 11.00 33.84
CA ALA A 94 -12.53 11.18 32.42
C ALA A 94 -11.01 11.12 32.12
N PRO A 95 -10.13 11.87 32.82
CA PRO A 95 -8.70 11.81 32.55
C PRO A 95 -8.10 10.42 32.86
N ILE A 96 -8.58 9.75 33.93
CA ILE A 96 -8.13 8.40 34.30
C ILE A 96 -8.51 7.39 33.22
N LEU A 97 -9.77 7.40 32.79
CA LEU A 97 -10.27 6.53 31.72
C LEU A 97 -9.56 6.82 30.39
N PHE A 98 -9.28 8.09 30.10
CA PHE A 98 -8.54 8.50 28.91
C PHE A 98 -7.10 7.98 28.93
N CYS A 99 -6.40 8.04 30.06
CA CYS A 99 -5.07 7.46 30.21
C CYS A 99 -5.08 5.93 30.05
N TYR A 100 -6.08 5.23 30.59
CA TYR A 100 -6.26 3.79 30.36
C TYR A 100 -6.54 3.47 28.89
N TYR A 101 -7.39 4.27 28.23
CA TYR A 101 -7.65 4.14 26.80
C TYR A 101 -6.36 4.29 25.99
N ILE A 102 -5.59 5.35 26.24
CA ILE A 102 -4.28 5.57 25.60
C ILE A 102 -3.36 4.37 25.84
N THR A 103 -3.29 3.87 27.07
CA THR A 103 -2.44 2.72 27.43
C THR A 103 -2.85 1.46 26.68
N GLY A 104 -4.16 1.19 26.55
CA GLY A 104 -4.70 0.07 25.78
C GLY A 104 -4.40 0.14 24.29
N VAL A 105 -4.34 1.36 23.74
CA VAL A 105 -3.95 1.59 22.33
C VAL A 105 -2.43 1.48 22.16
N LEU A 106 -1.63 2.13 23.01
CA LEU A 106 -0.17 2.18 22.94
C LEU A 106 0.52 0.85 23.24
N THR A 107 -0.04 0.02 24.12
CA THR A 107 0.67 -1.21 24.51
C THR A 107 0.85 -2.22 23.37
N PRO A 108 -0.19 -2.54 22.56
CA PRO A 108 -0.02 -3.36 21.36
C PRO A 108 0.94 -2.75 20.34
N LEU A 109 0.99 -1.41 20.26
CA LEU A 109 1.84 -0.66 19.34
C LEU A 109 3.33 -0.84 19.66
N LEU A 110 3.69 -0.98 20.94
CA LEU A 110 5.08 -1.21 21.37
C LEU A 110 5.66 -2.55 20.90
N VAL A 111 4.82 -3.59 20.73
CA VAL A 111 5.27 -4.94 20.33
C VAL A 111 5.12 -5.16 18.83
N GLY A 112 3.97 -4.78 18.27
CA GLY A 112 3.59 -5.12 16.89
C GLY A 112 3.75 -3.99 15.87
N GLY A 113 3.88 -2.73 16.32
CA GLY A 113 3.86 -1.54 15.46
C GLY A 113 2.45 -1.10 15.04
N ILE A 114 2.36 0.05 14.35
CA ILE A 114 1.10 0.60 13.82
C ILE A 114 0.77 -0.10 12.50
N HIS A 115 -0.42 -0.69 12.38
CA HIS A 115 -0.93 -1.13 11.08
C HIS A 115 -2.47 -1.08 10.99
N PHE A 116 -2.98 -0.40 9.96
CA PHE A 116 -4.40 -0.31 9.63
C PHE A 116 -4.72 -1.21 8.43
N GLY A 117 -4.90 -2.51 8.68
CA GLY A 117 -5.24 -3.49 7.64
C GLY A 117 -6.74 -3.65 7.46
N GLY A 118 -7.33 -3.11 6.38
CA GLY A 118 -8.76 -3.25 6.07
C GLY A 118 -9.22 -4.69 5.83
N LYS A 119 -8.30 -5.62 5.53
CA LYS A 119 -8.60 -7.05 5.32
C LYS A 119 -9.07 -7.77 6.60
N SER A 120 -8.69 -7.28 7.79
CA SER A 120 -9.07 -7.89 9.07
C SER A 120 -10.53 -7.62 9.48
N LEU A 121 -11.24 -6.72 8.80
CA LEU A 121 -12.65 -6.42 9.06
C LEU A 121 -13.63 -7.37 8.33
N LYS A 122 -13.13 -8.30 7.50
CA LYS A 122 -14.01 -9.27 6.84
C LYS A 122 -14.59 -10.25 7.87
N LEU A 123 -15.92 -10.37 7.89
CA LEU A 123 -16.64 -11.36 8.69
C LEU A 123 -16.32 -12.77 8.17
N ASP A 124 -15.47 -13.49 8.90
CA ASP A 124 -15.07 -14.85 8.57
C ASP A 124 -15.95 -15.86 9.34
N ILE A 125 -17.04 -16.30 8.71
CA ILE A 125 -18.06 -17.20 9.29
C ILE A 125 -17.42 -18.53 9.76
N LYS A 126 -16.29 -18.94 9.16
CA LYS A 126 -15.55 -20.15 9.58
C LYS A 126 -14.98 -20.06 11.00
N ARG A 127 -14.78 -18.84 11.54
CA ARG A 127 -14.30 -18.64 12.92
C ARG A 127 -15.38 -18.89 13.99
N LEU A 128 -16.65 -18.98 13.61
CA LEU A 128 -17.78 -19.21 14.52
C LEU A 128 -18.08 -20.70 14.76
N ASN A 129 -17.34 -21.63 14.16
CA ASN A 129 -17.59 -23.06 14.34
C ASN A 129 -17.22 -23.52 15.77
N PRO A 130 -18.16 -24.04 16.57
CA PRO A 130 -17.90 -24.46 17.96
C PRO A 130 -16.93 -25.65 18.07
N LEU A 131 -16.88 -26.54 17.07
CA LEU A 131 -15.96 -27.69 17.06
C LEU A 131 -14.49 -27.27 16.95
N SER A 132 -14.19 -26.27 16.13
CA SER A 132 -12.82 -25.74 16.03
C SER A 132 -12.43 -24.96 17.29
N GLY A 133 -13.41 -24.35 17.97
CA GLY A 133 -13.26 -23.77 19.30
C GLY A 133 -12.84 -24.80 20.35
N LEU A 134 -13.53 -25.94 20.44
CA LEU A 134 -13.17 -27.01 21.38
C LEU A 134 -11.78 -27.59 21.13
N LYS A 135 -11.41 -27.85 19.86
CA LYS A 135 -10.06 -28.34 19.52
C LYS A 135 -8.98 -27.31 19.90
N ARG A 136 -9.30 -26.02 19.82
CA ARG A 136 -8.39 -24.93 20.22
C ARG A 136 -8.19 -24.88 21.74
N LEU A 137 -9.19 -25.26 22.55
CA LEU A 137 -9.06 -25.36 24.01
C LEU A 137 -8.03 -26.41 24.44
N PHE A 138 -7.86 -27.49 23.66
CA PHE A 138 -6.85 -28.53 23.91
C PHE A 138 -5.53 -28.32 23.16
N SER A 139 -5.26 -27.12 22.66
CA SER A 139 -4.00 -26.82 21.99
C SER A 139 -2.85 -26.60 22.98
N ALA A 140 -1.61 -26.91 22.56
CA ALA A 140 -0.40 -26.61 23.34
C ALA A 140 -0.29 -25.13 23.76
N GLN A 141 -0.95 -24.24 23.02
CA GLN A 141 -1.03 -22.82 23.35
C GLN A 141 -1.84 -22.55 24.63
N VAL A 142 -2.94 -23.28 24.87
CA VAL A 142 -3.76 -23.10 26.08
C VAL A 142 -3.01 -23.61 27.32
N ILE A 143 -2.30 -24.73 27.20
CA ILE A 143 -1.44 -25.25 28.26
C ILE A 143 -0.37 -24.21 28.63
N SER A 144 0.27 -23.60 27.63
CA SER A 144 1.26 -22.53 27.86
C SER A 144 0.63 -21.29 28.55
N GLU A 145 -0.58 -20.89 28.17
CA GLU A 145 -1.29 -19.79 28.83
C GLU A 145 -1.68 -20.12 30.28
N LEU A 146 -2.05 -21.38 30.57
CA LEU A 146 -2.35 -21.84 31.92
C LEU A 146 -1.10 -21.82 32.81
N VAL A 147 0.01 -22.37 32.34
CA VAL A 147 1.30 -22.36 33.07
C VAL A 147 1.73 -20.92 33.40
N LYS A 148 1.63 -20.00 32.44
CA LYS A 148 1.90 -18.57 32.70
C LYS A 148 0.97 -17.99 33.75
N SER A 149 -0.31 -18.36 33.74
CA SER A 149 -1.29 -17.87 34.71
C SER A 149 -1.00 -18.38 36.12
N CYS A 150 -0.65 -19.65 36.29
CA CYS A 150 -0.20 -20.20 37.57
C CYS A 150 1.07 -19.49 38.07
N MET A 151 2.05 -19.27 37.18
CA MET A 151 3.28 -18.57 37.53
C MET A 151 3.01 -17.13 37.99
N LYS A 152 2.07 -16.41 37.36
CA LYS A 152 1.64 -15.09 37.83
C LYS A 152 1.08 -15.11 39.24
N VAL A 153 0.20 -16.05 39.56
CA VAL A 153 -0.38 -16.16 40.91
C VAL A 153 0.71 -16.42 41.95
N ILE A 154 1.66 -17.30 41.65
CA ILE A 154 2.79 -17.60 42.54
C ILE A 154 3.67 -16.36 42.73
N LEU A 155 3.97 -15.61 41.66
CA LEU A 155 4.80 -14.40 41.74
C LEU A 155 4.10 -13.25 42.49
N LEU A 156 2.81 -13.05 42.24
CA LEU A 156 1.99 -12.08 42.97
C LEU A 156 1.93 -12.43 44.47
N GLY A 157 1.63 -13.69 44.77
CA GLY A 157 1.53 -14.19 46.14
C GLY A 157 2.87 -14.12 46.89
N SER A 158 3.97 -14.52 46.25
CA SER A 158 5.31 -14.44 46.84
C SER A 158 5.77 -12.99 47.03
N GLY A 159 5.59 -12.12 46.04
CA GLY A 159 5.92 -10.69 46.15
C GLY A 159 5.16 -10.01 47.28
N CYS A 160 3.84 -10.24 47.36
CA CYS A 160 3.00 -9.74 48.44
C CYS A 160 3.43 -10.30 49.81
N THR A 161 3.60 -11.61 49.93
CA THR A 161 4.00 -12.26 51.18
C THR A 161 5.35 -11.76 51.68
N LEU A 162 6.34 -11.62 50.78
CA LEU A 162 7.66 -11.09 51.11
C LEU A 162 7.57 -9.63 51.59
N TYR A 163 6.75 -8.80 50.95
CA TYR A 163 6.52 -7.43 51.38
C TYR A 163 5.90 -7.39 52.78
N LEU A 164 4.86 -8.18 53.03
CA LEU A 164 4.16 -8.23 54.32
C LEU A 164 5.08 -8.70 55.46
N ILE A 165 5.89 -9.74 55.23
CA ILE A 165 6.84 -10.25 56.24
C ILE A 165 7.91 -9.21 56.54
N LYS A 166 8.50 -8.58 55.52
CA LYS A 166 9.53 -7.55 55.73
C LYS A 166 9.02 -6.29 56.42
N ASN A 167 7.75 -5.93 56.21
CA ASN A 167 7.15 -4.71 56.74
C ASN A 167 6.19 -4.96 57.92
N LYS A 168 6.24 -6.14 58.54
CA LYS A 168 5.34 -6.51 59.65
C LYS A 168 5.33 -5.49 60.80
N SER A 169 6.49 -4.95 61.16
CA SER A 169 6.63 -3.91 62.19
C SER A 169 5.86 -2.64 61.86
N HIS A 170 5.89 -2.21 60.59
CA HIS A 170 5.17 -1.04 60.10
C HIS A 170 3.64 -1.22 60.18
N PHE A 171 3.12 -2.43 59.94
CA PHE A 171 1.70 -2.72 60.12
C PHE A 171 1.26 -2.67 61.58
N ILE A 172 2.10 -3.15 62.51
CA ILE A 172 1.81 -3.09 63.95
C ILE A 172 1.81 -1.63 64.43
N HIS A 173 2.75 -0.82 63.93
CA HIS A 173 2.87 0.59 64.29
C HIS A 173 1.64 1.42 63.86
N LEU A 174 0.98 1.02 62.77
CA LEU A 174 -0.21 1.69 62.26
C LEU A 174 -1.35 1.78 63.28
N GLY A 175 -1.50 0.79 64.16
CA GLY A 175 -2.53 0.78 65.20
C GLY A 175 -2.33 1.81 66.33
N GLY A 176 -1.14 2.43 66.41
CA GLY A 176 -0.81 3.44 67.42
C GLY A 176 -0.76 4.88 66.88
N LEU A 177 -1.00 5.08 65.59
CA LEU A 177 -0.94 6.40 64.95
C LEU A 177 -2.31 7.11 64.99
N ASN A 178 -2.28 8.44 64.90
CA ASN A 178 -3.50 9.24 64.71
C ASN A 178 -4.13 8.95 63.34
N PHE A 179 -5.41 9.31 63.17
CA PHE A 179 -6.16 8.98 61.95
C PHE A 179 -5.53 9.55 60.66
N GLU A 180 -5.14 10.83 60.65
CA GLU A 180 -4.51 11.48 59.48
C GLU A 180 -3.16 10.86 59.12
N ASP A 181 -2.31 10.62 60.13
CA ASP A 181 -1.01 9.98 59.94
C ASP A 181 -1.16 8.54 59.44
N SER A 182 -2.12 7.80 59.99
CA SER A 182 -2.44 6.43 59.59
C SER A 182 -2.86 6.36 58.12
N LEU A 183 -3.67 7.30 57.64
CA LEU A 183 -4.15 7.33 56.26
C LEU A 183 -3.00 7.58 55.28
N SER A 184 -2.15 8.56 55.58
CA SER A 184 -0.98 8.90 54.76
C SER A 184 0.01 7.73 54.73
N TYR A 185 0.31 7.16 55.89
CA TYR A 185 1.24 6.05 56.02
C TYR A 185 0.75 4.78 55.31
N THR A 186 -0.55 4.46 55.43
CA THR A 186 -1.16 3.32 54.73
C THR A 186 -1.10 3.49 53.22
N THR A 187 -1.31 4.71 52.71
CA THR A 187 -1.24 5.01 51.27
C THR A 187 0.16 4.74 50.73
N ILE A 188 1.20 5.16 51.46
CA ILE A 188 2.60 4.89 51.11
C ILE A 188 2.88 3.38 51.15
N MET A 189 2.38 2.66 52.15
CA MET A 189 2.55 1.20 52.24
C MET A 189 1.86 0.45 51.09
N ILE A 190 0.64 0.86 50.70
CA ILE A 190 -0.07 0.28 49.55
C ILE A 190 0.70 0.53 48.26
N TYR A 191 1.25 1.73 48.08
CA TYR A 191 2.07 2.06 46.90
C TYR A 191 3.29 1.14 46.80
N HIS A 192 4.08 1.02 47.88
CA HIS A 192 5.29 0.18 47.89
C HIS A 192 4.98 -1.31 47.71
N CYS A 193 3.90 -1.80 48.33
CA CYS A 193 3.43 -3.17 48.14
C CYS A 193 3.06 -3.42 46.67
N SER A 194 2.24 -2.54 46.10
CA SER A 194 1.78 -2.65 44.71
C SER A 194 2.94 -2.57 43.73
N LEU A 195 3.89 -1.66 43.95
CA LEU A 195 5.10 -1.53 43.13
C LEU A 195 5.95 -2.81 43.18
N MET A 196 6.18 -3.36 44.38
CA MET A 196 6.94 -4.61 44.54
C MET A 196 6.25 -5.77 43.81
N VAL A 197 4.94 -5.90 43.95
CA VAL A 197 4.15 -6.93 43.27
C VAL A 197 4.21 -6.78 41.74
N ILE A 198 4.12 -5.56 41.22
CA ILE A 198 4.28 -5.28 39.78
C ILE A 198 5.68 -5.68 39.30
N LEU A 199 6.73 -5.34 40.05
CA LEU A 199 8.11 -5.72 39.71
C LEU A 199 8.30 -7.24 39.67
N PHE A 200 7.63 -7.99 40.54
CA PHE A 200 7.64 -9.46 40.54
C PHE A 200 7.01 -10.07 39.28
N LEU A 201 6.14 -9.35 38.57
CA LEU A 201 5.57 -9.80 37.29
C LEU A 201 6.52 -9.59 36.10
N LEU A 202 7.55 -8.75 36.23
CA LEU A 202 8.45 -8.37 35.14
C LEU A 202 9.08 -9.58 34.43
N PRO A 203 9.56 -10.64 35.12
CA PRO A 203 10.11 -11.82 34.45
C PRO A 203 9.11 -12.53 33.53
N VAL A 204 7.83 -12.63 33.93
CA VAL A 204 6.77 -13.27 33.11
C VAL A 204 6.48 -12.43 31.87
N VAL A 205 6.40 -11.11 32.04
CA VAL A 205 6.15 -10.18 30.95
C VAL A 205 7.31 -10.23 29.94
N GLY A 206 8.56 -10.18 30.42
CA GLY A 206 9.74 -10.30 29.58
C GLY A 206 9.79 -11.60 28.79
N TYR A 207 9.50 -12.73 29.45
CA TYR A 207 9.39 -14.03 28.80
C TYR A 207 8.28 -14.06 27.73
N ASP A 208 7.09 -13.53 28.02
CA ASP A 208 5.98 -13.50 27.06
C ASP A 208 6.31 -12.65 25.82
N ILE A 209 6.92 -11.47 26.00
CA ILE A 209 7.35 -10.62 24.89
C ILE A 209 8.37 -11.35 24.02
N PHE A 210 9.41 -11.93 24.62
CA PHE A 210 10.43 -12.66 23.90
C PHE A 210 9.84 -13.84 23.12
N HIS A 211 9.01 -14.66 23.77
CA HIS A 211 8.36 -15.80 23.14
C HIS A 211 7.43 -15.38 22.00
N GLN A 212 6.66 -14.28 22.15
CA GLN A 212 5.78 -13.78 21.08
C GLN A 212 6.57 -13.25 19.87
N LEU A 213 7.65 -12.49 20.10
CA LEU A 213 8.51 -12.00 19.03
C LEU A 213 9.18 -13.15 18.28
N PHE A 214 9.75 -14.11 19.01
CA PHE A 214 10.42 -15.27 18.42
C PHE A 214 9.45 -16.19 17.68
N SER A 215 8.28 -16.48 18.27
CA SER A 215 7.22 -17.28 17.64
C SER A 215 6.70 -16.62 16.36
N SER A 216 6.53 -15.29 16.38
CA SER A 216 6.12 -14.52 15.20
C SER A 216 7.15 -14.62 14.08
N LEU A 217 8.44 -14.39 14.39
CA LEU A 217 9.53 -14.54 13.42
C LEU A 217 9.62 -15.96 12.87
N LYS A 218 9.49 -16.99 13.73
CA LYS A 218 9.50 -18.40 13.31
C LYS A 218 8.37 -18.72 12.33
N LYS A 219 7.17 -18.17 12.53
CA LYS A 219 6.04 -18.33 11.60
C LYS A 219 6.27 -17.67 10.25
N LEU A 220 7.05 -16.59 10.23
CA LEU A 220 7.37 -15.85 9.00
C LEU A 220 8.55 -16.46 8.22
N ARG A 221 9.35 -17.35 8.81
CA ARG A 221 10.43 -18.04 8.10
C ARG A 221 9.95 -18.72 6.83
N MET A 222 10.84 -18.80 5.86
CA MET A 222 10.54 -19.28 4.52
C MET A 222 11.52 -20.38 4.13
N THR A 223 11.14 -21.18 3.14
CA THR A 223 12.06 -22.12 2.49
C THR A 223 12.79 -21.40 1.36
N ARG A 224 13.91 -21.96 0.90
CA ARG A 224 14.62 -21.42 -0.28
C ARG A 224 13.75 -21.40 -1.54
N GLN A 225 12.85 -22.38 -1.66
CA GLN A 225 11.91 -22.45 -2.77
C GLN A 225 10.86 -21.33 -2.69
N GLU A 226 10.30 -21.07 -1.49
CA GLU A 226 9.36 -19.96 -1.26
C GLU A 226 9.99 -18.60 -1.64
N ILE A 227 11.26 -18.35 -1.27
CA ILE A 227 12.00 -17.13 -1.64
C ILE A 227 12.09 -17.01 -3.16
N ARG A 228 12.53 -18.07 -3.84
CA ARG A 228 12.72 -18.06 -5.29
C ARG A 228 11.41 -17.81 -6.03
N ASP A 229 10.31 -18.37 -5.54
CA ASP A 229 9.00 -18.18 -6.16
C ASP A 229 8.44 -16.77 -5.89
N GLU A 230 8.72 -16.18 -4.74
CA GLU A 230 8.40 -14.78 -4.43
C GLU A 230 9.14 -13.81 -5.38
N PHE A 231 10.43 -14.03 -5.62
CA PHE A 231 11.20 -13.25 -6.61
C PHE A 231 10.61 -13.35 -8.03
N LYS A 232 10.24 -14.57 -8.46
CA LYS A 232 9.58 -14.76 -9.77
C LYS A 232 8.25 -14.01 -9.89
N GLN A 233 7.47 -13.96 -8.81
CA GLN A 233 6.19 -13.25 -8.79
C GLN A 233 6.39 -11.73 -8.86
N GLN A 234 7.41 -11.19 -8.19
CA GLN A 234 7.70 -9.75 -8.20
C GLN A 234 8.26 -9.25 -9.54
N GLU A 235 9.21 -9.98 -10.15
CA GLU A 235 9.79 -9.58 -11.43
C GLU A 235 8.83 -9.78 -12.62
N GLY A 236 7.77 -10.56 -12.41
CA GLY A 236 6.81 -10.93 -13.44
C GLY A 236 7.41 -11.92 -14.45
N HIS A 237 6.57 -12.78 -15.03
CA HIS A 237 7.09 -13.77 -15.98
C HIS A 237 7.67 -13.06 -17.22
N PRO A 238 8.92 -13.33 -17.61
CA PRO A 238 9.55 -12.71 -18.78
C PRO A 238 8.74 -12.95 -20.07
N GLN A 239 8.00 -14.06 -20.13
CA GLN A 239 7.06 -14.37 -21.21
C GLN A 239 5.93 -13.34 -21.33
N ILE A 240 5.40 -12.84 -20.20
CA ILE A 240 4.33 -11.84 -20.18
C ILE A 240 4.86 -10.49 -20.68
N LYS A 241 6.06 -10.08 -20.24
CA LYS A 241 6.71 -8.84 -20.71
C LYS A 241 6.93 -8.86 -22.23
N ASN A 242 7.41 -9.98 -22.77
CA ASN A 242 7.58 -10.16 -24.21
C ASN A 242 6.23 -10.16 -24.97
N ARG A 243 5.20 -10.80 -24.41
CA ARG A 243 3.83 -10.82 -24.97
C ARG A 243 3.24 -9.40 -25.07
N ILE A 244 3.41 -8.58 -24.03
CA ILE A 244 2.96 -7.19 -24.01
C ILE A 244 3.64 -6.38 -25.12
N LYS A 245 4.96 -6.50 -25.25
CA LYS A 245 5.73 -5.80 -26.30
C LYS A 245 5.26 -6.19 -27.71
N GLN A 246 5.02 -7.48 -27.96
CA GLN A 246 4.49 -7.97 -29.24
C GLN A 246 3.09 -7.41 -29.53
N MET A 247 2.22 -7.34 -28.52
CA MET A 247 0.87 -6.79 -28.68
C MET A 247 0.90 -5.29 -29.00
N GLN A 248 1.75 -4.53 -28.31
CA GLN A 248 1.94 -3.09 -28.58
C GLN A 248 2.38 -2.84 -30.03
N TYR A 249 3.33 -3.63 -30.55
CA TYR A 249 3.77 -3.53 -31.93
C TYR A 249 2.64 -3.78 -32.94
N LYS A 250 1.83 -4.83 -32.73
CA LYS A 250 0.68 -5.15 -33.60
C LYS A 250 -0.38 -4.05 -33.62
N VAL A 251 -0.68 -3.45 -32.46
CA VAL A 251 -1.64 -2.35 -32.36
C VAL A 251 -1.12 -1.12 -33.10
N ALA A 252 0.16 -0.77 -32.93
CA ALA A 252 0.77 0.35 -33.65
C ALA A 252 0.74 0.14 -35.19
N GLN A 253 1.08 -1.07 -35.65
CA GLN A 253 1.01 -1.43 -37.06
C GLN A 253 -0.43 -1.36 -37.62
N SER A 254 -1.42 -1.83 -36.86
CA SER A 254 -2.83 -1.77 -37.28
C SER A 254 -3.32 -0.33 -37.41
N ARG A 255 -2.96 0.56 -36.48
CA ARG A 255 -3.31 1.99 -36.55
C ARG A 255 -2.67 2.66 -37.77
N MET A 256 -1.39 2.38 -38.01
CA MET A 256 -0.68 2.88 -39.19
C MET A 256 -1.36 2.47 -40.49
N MET A 257 -1.84 1.21 -40.59
CA MET A 257 -2.54 0.73 -41.78
C MET A 257 -3.92 1.39 -41.96
N GLN A 258 -4.64 1.68 -40.87
CA GLN A 258 -5.94 2.36 -40.92
C GLN A 258 -5.85 3.80 -41.44
N SER A 259 -4.69 4.44 -41.35
CA SER A 259 -4.49 5.82 -41.83
C SER A 259 -4.20 5.91 -43.34
N ILE A 260 -3.93 4.79 -44.02
CA ILE A 260 -3.57 4.77 -45.45
C ILE A 260 -4.67 5.35 -46.37
N PRO A 261 -5.98 5.12 -46.15
CA PRO A 261 -7.03 5.71 -46.98
C PRO A 261 -7.04 7.26 -46.95
N GLU A 262 -6.49 7.88 -45.91
CA GLU A 262 -6.39 9.33 -45.78
C GLU A 262 -5.14 9.91 -46.46
N ALA A 263 -4.27 9.05 -47.02
CA ALA A 263 -3.05 9.48 -47.67
C ALA A 263 -3.33 10.21 -48.98
N ASP A 264 -2.60 11.30 -49.22
CA ASP A 264 -2.68 12.04 -50.47
C ASP A 264 -1.83 11.41 -51.57
N VAL A 265 -0.70 10.79 -51.18
CA VAL A 265 0.22 10.11 -52.09
C VAL A 265 1.00 9.01 -51.38
N ILE A 266 1.30 7.95 -52.12
CA ILE A 266 2.22 6.89 -51.70
C ILE A 266 3.46 6.90 -52.59
N ILE A 267 4.62 7.04 -51.97
CA ILE A 267 5.92 7.09 -52.64
C ILE A 267 6.60 5.72 -52.47
N ASN A 268 6.91 5.09 -53.60
CA ASN A 268 7.40 3.72 -53.67
C ASN A 268 8.86 3.66 -54.12
N ASN A 269 9.63 2.81 -53.45
CA ASN A 269 10.81 2.15 -54.02
C ASN A 269 10.36 0.74 -54.44
N PRO A 270 10.37 0.40 -55.75
CA PRO A 270 9.79 -0.83 -56.30
C PRO A 270 10.14 -2.10 -55.51
N THR A 271 11.37 -2.20 -55.00
CA THR A 271 11.86 -3.44 -54.37
C THR A 271 11.84 -3.44 -52.85
N HIS A 272 11.79 -2.27 -52.17
CA HIS A 272 12.07 -2.24 -50.72
C HIS A 272 11.13 -1.41 -49.85
N PHE A 273 10.70 -0.21 -50.26
CA PHE A 273 10.06 0.76 -49.35
C PHE A 273 8.77 1.36 -49.90
N SER A 274 7.85 1.68 -49.00
CA SER A 274 6.68 2.49 -49.29
C SER A 274 6.40 3.45 -48.15
N VAL A 275 6.15 4.71 -48.51
CA VAL A 275 5.81 5.77 -47.55
C VAL A 275 4.56 6.49 -48.02
N ALA A 276 3.55 6.55 -47.15
CA ALA A 276 2.30 7.26 -47.36
C ALA A 276 2.37 8.63 -46.67
N LEU A 277 2.08 9.69 -47.44
CA LEU A 277 2.08 11.07 -46.96
C LEU A 277 0.67 11.67 -47.06
N ALA A 278 0.34 12.54 -46.12
CA ALA A 278 -0.83 13.40 -46.21
C ALA A 278 -0.48 14.86 -45.96
N TYR A 279 -1.20 15.74 -46.66
CA TYR A 279 -1.04 17.18 -46.59
C TYR A 279 -2.41 17.87 -46.70
N LYS A 280 -2.78 18.60 -45.65
CA LYS A 280 -4.01 19.40 -45.61
C LYS A 280 -3.69 20.87 -45.81
N GLU A 281 -4.14 21.43 -46.94
CA GLU A 281 -4.05 22.87 -47.22
C GLU A 281 -4.74 23.66 -46.09
N ASN A 282 -4.08 24.73 -45.61
CA ASN A 282 -4.50 25.63 -44.53
C ASN A 282 -4.28 25.18 -43.06
N ASN A 283 -3.75 23.99 -42.79
CA ASN A 283 -3.54 23.53 -41.41
C ASN A 283 -2.17 22.87 -41.13
N MET A 284 -1.30 22.75 -42.13
CA MET A 284 -0.02 22.04 -42.00
C MET A 284 1.12 22.84 -42.62
N SER A 285 2.20 23.04 -41.86
CA SER A 285 3.44 23.65 -42.35
C SER A 285 4.24 22.71 -43.28
N ALA A 286 4.04 21.40 -43.13
CA ALA A 286 4.65 20.37 -43.96
C ALA A 286 3.81 19.08 -43.97
N PRO A 287 3.94 18.23 -45.01
CA PRO A 287 3.28 16.93 -45.09
C PRO A 287 3.64 16.00 -43.93
N THR A 288 2.68 15.22 -43.46
CA THR A 288 2.84 14.26 -42.36
C THR A 288 2.99 12.84 -42.90
N VAL A 289 3.89 12.05 -42.32
CA VAL A 289 4.04 10.63 -42.66
C VAL A 289 2.93 9.83 -41.97
N LEU A 290 1.98 9.30 -42.74
CA LEU A 290 0.88 8.49 -42.19
C LEU A 290 1.25 7.02 -42.02
N ALA A 291 2.06 6.49 -42.94
CA ALA A 291 2.54 5.12 -42.87
C ALA A 291 3.91 5.00 -43.54
N LYS A 292 4.79 4.15 -43.01
CA LYS A 292 6.02 3.74 -43.68
C LYS A 292 6.30 2.27 -43.42
N GLY A 293 6.84 1.57 -44.41
CA GLY A 293 7.11 0.15 -44.30
C GLY A 293 8.25 -0.30 -45.21
N ALA A 294 8.87 -1.42 -44.83
CA ALA A 294 9.80 -2.17 -45.67
C ALA A 294 9.25 -3.58 -45.90
N GLY A 295 9.67 -4.22 -47.00
CA GLY A 295 9.31 -5.62 -47.30
C GLY A 295 7.79 -5.86 -47.33
N GLU A 296 7.30 -6.81 -46.54
CA GLU A 296 5.87 -7.16 -46.46
C GLU A 296 4.97 -5.98 -46.06
N ILE A 297 5.45 -5.11 -45.17
CA ILE A 297 4.68 -3.93 -44.75
C ILE A 297 4.55 -2.96 -45.92
N ALA A 298 5.62 -2.78 -46.71
CA ALA A 298 5.58 -1.95 -47.93
C ALA A 298 4.59 -2.51 -48.96
N MET A 299 4.61 -3.83 -49.18
CA MET A 299 3.66 -4.50 -50.07
C MET A 299 2.21 -4.27 -49.63
N LYS A 300 1.94 -4.39 -48.32
CA LYS A 300 0.60 -4.15 -47.76
C LYS A 300 0.15 -2.70 -47.87
N ILE A 301 1.07 -1.74 -47.71
CA ILE A 301 0.79 -0.31 -47.95
C ILE A 301 0.38 -0.07 -49.40
N ARG A 302 1.07 -0.69 -50.36
CA ARG A 302 0.73 -0.59 -51.79
C ARG A 302 -0.62 -1.24 -52.09
N GLN A 303 -0.88 -2.44 -51.56
CA GLN A 303 -2.15 -3.11 -51.76
C GLN A 303 -3.31 -2.24 -51.27
N LEU A 304 -3.24 -1.75 -50.03
CA LEU A 304 -4.30 -0.94 -49.45
C LEU A 304 -4.43 0.42 -50.16
N GLY A 305 -3.31 1.03 -50.56
CA GLY A 305 -3.32 2.24 -51.38
C GLY A 305 -4.01 2.05 -52.74
N GLN A 306 -3.82 0.90 -53.39
CA GLN A 306 -4.49 0.56 -54.66
C GLN A 306 -5.99 0.36 -54.45
N GLU A 307 -6.38 -0.39 -53.42
CA GLU A 307 -7.78 -0.62 -53.04
C GLU A 307 -8.53 0.72 -52.79
N HIS A 308 -7.87 1.68 -52.15
CA HIS A 308 -8.43 3.00 -51.87
C HIS A 308 -8.15 4.07 -52.95
N LYS A 309 -7.56 3.67 -54.09
CA LYS A 309 -7.23 4.56 -55.24
C LYS A 309 -6.36 5.77 -54.86
N VAL A 310 -5.46 5.59 -53.89
CA VAL A 310 -4.46 6.61 -53.52
C VAL A 310 -3.41 6.71 -54.65
N PRO A 311 -3.11 7.92 -55.16
CA PRO A 311 -2.07 8.11 -56.17
C PRO A 311 -0.71 7.56 -55.72
N MET A 312 -0.05 6.81 -56.61
CA MET A 312 1.26 6.23 -56.34
C MET A 312 2.30 6.80 -57.28
N LEU A 313 3.48 7.11 -56.74
CA LEU A 313 4.63 7.55 -57.51
C LEU A 313 5.84 6.67 -57.17
N GLU A 314 6.52 6.20 -58.22
CA GLU A 314 7.80 5.52 -58.06
C GLU A 314 8.92 6.57 -58.02
N ALA A 315 9.53 6.73 -56.85
CA ALA A 315 10.66 7.61 -56.65
C ALA A 315 11.61 6.97 -55.63
N PRO A 316 12.48 6.03 -56.08
CA PRO A 316 13.31 5.24 -55.19
C PRO A 316 14.19 6.06 -54.22
N PRO A 317 14.89 7.14 -54.65
CA PRO A 317 15.69 7.99 -53.76
C PRO A 317 14.85 8.64 -52.65
N LEU A 318 13.69 9.18 -53.01
CA LEU A 318 12.80 9.86 -52.08
C LEU A 318 12.14 8.88 -51.09
N ALA A 319 11.74 7.70 -51.58
CA ALA A 319 11.18 6.64 -50.73
C ALA A 319 12.18 6.17 -49.66
N ARG A 320 13.46 6.01 -50.02
CA ARG A 320 14.53 5.65 -49.07
C ARG A 320 14.71 6.72 -48.00
N ALA A 321 14.86 7.97 -48.43
CA ALA A 321 15.08 9.10 -47.52
C ALA A 321 13.90 9.29 -46.56
N LEU A 322 12.66 9.20 -47.07
CA LEU A 322 11.45 9.29 -46.25
C LEU A 322 11.30 8.10 -45.29
N TYR A 323 11.66 6.89 -45.70
CA TYR A 323 11.60 5.72 -44.82
C TYR A 323 12.57 5.85 -43.64
N ARG A 324 13.79 6.34 -43.89
CA ARG A 324 14.82 6.47 -42.86
C ARG A 324 14.58 7.66 -41.94
N HIS A 325 14.26 8.83 -42.49
CA HIS A 325 14.21 10.08 -41.73
C HIS A 325 12.79 10.55 -41.36
N GLY A 326 11.75 10.00 -41.99
CA GLY A 326 10.36 10.31 -41.64
C GLY A 326 9.88 9.45 -40.46
N GLU A 327 9.23 10.05 -39.46
CA GLU A 327 8.57 9.32 -38.38
C GLU A 327 7.05 9.29 -38.58
N VAL A 328 6.42 8.13 -38.37
CA VAL A 328 4.96 7.99 -38.51
C VAL A 328 4.25 8.91 -37.52
N GLY A 329 3.31 9.71 -38.01
CA GLY A 329 2.57 10.71 -37.24
C GLY A 329 3.27 12.07 -37.11
N LYS A 330 4.48 12.25 -37.66
CA LYS A 330 5.21 13.52 -37.66
C LYS A 330 5.36 14.10 -39.07
N GLN A 331 5.65 15.40 -39.11
CA GLN A 331 5.98 16.11 -40.35
C GLN A 331 7.31 15.60 -40.92
N ILE A 332 7.43 15.64 -42.24
CA ILE A 332 8.66 15.27 -42.94
C ILE A 332 9.82 16.22 -42.54
N PRO A 333 11.09 15.80 -42.69
CA PRO A 333 12.25 16.68 -42.50
C PRO A 333 12.32 17.80 -43.54
N THR A 334 12.88 18.95 -43.16
CA THR A 334 13.01 20.17 -44.00
C THR A 334 13.75 19.93 -45.31
N GLU A 335 14.71 19.01 -45.31
CA GLU A 335 15.55 18.69 -46.46
C GLU A 335 14.79 17.96 -47.57
N LEU A 336 13.63 17.38 -47.26
CA LEU A 336 12.78 16.65 -48.22
C LEU A 336 11.60 17.50 -48.72
N TYR A 337 11.48 18.75 -48.28
CA TYR A 337 10.32 19.60 -48.62
C TYR A 337 10.21 19.86 -50.11
N SER A 338 11.32 20.17 -50.78
CA SER A 338 11.32 20.47 -52.22
C SER A 338 10.86 19.26 -53.03
N ALA A 339 11.45 18.10 -52.79
CA ALA A 339 11.11 16.86 -53.46
C ALA A 339 9.64 16.45 -53.21
N VAL A 340 9.16 16.56 -51.97
CA VAL A 340 7.76 16.22 -51.66
C VAL A 340 6.78 17.25 -52.21
N ALA A 341 7.13 18.55 -52.26
CA ALA A 341 6.28 19.59 -52.84
C ALA A 341 6.06 19.35 -54.34
N GLU A 342 7.07 18.90 -55.07
CA GLU A 342 6.96 18.53 -56.48
C GLU A 342 6.02 17.32 -56.68
N VAL A 343 6.13 16.30 -55.81
CA VAL A 343 5.22 15.15 -55.80
C VAL A 343 3.78 15.58 -55.52
N LEU A 344 3.56 16.43 -54.52
CA LEU A 344 2.22 16.94 -54.21
C LEU A 344 1.67 17.81 -55.33
N GLY A 345 2.48 18.67 -55.96
CA GLY A 345 2.09 19.45 -57.13
C GLY A 345 1.59 18.57 -58.27
N TRP A 346 2.28 17.45 -58.52
CA TRP A 346 1.82 16.44 -59.48
C TRP A 346 0.48 15.81 -59.04
N VAL A 347 0.33 15.39 -57.79
CA VAL A 347 -0.92 14.82 -57.25
C VAL A 347 -2.10 15.78 -57.42
N TYR A 348 -1.91 17.06 -57.13
CA TYR A 348 -2.96 18.08 -57.31
C TYR A 348 -3.31 18.30 -58.78
N SER A 349 -2.31 18.33 -59.67
CA SER A 349 -2.54 18.40 -61.12
C SER A 349 -3.30 17.16 -61.63
N LEU A 350 -3.00 15.98 -61.09
CA LEU A 350 -3.65 14.71 -61.43
C LEU A 350 -5.11 14.69 -60.96
N ARG A 351 -5.39 15.17 -59.74
CA ARG A 351 -6.76 15.33 -59.21
C ARG A 351 -7.55 16.34 -60.02
N ARG A 352 -6.93 17.45 -60.46
CA ARG A 352 -7.57 18.46 -61.31
C ARG A 352 -7.92 17.89 -62.68
N TRP A 353 -6.99 17.17 -63.31
CA TRP A 353 -7.20 16.48 -64.58
C TRP A 353 -8.37 15.47 -64.48
N GLN A 354 -8.42 14.67 -63.42
CA GLN A 354 -9.53 13.72 -63.19
C GLN A 354 -10.91 14.39 -63.07
N LYS A 355 -10.98 15.63 -62.56
CA LYS A 355 -12.25 16.35 -62.36
C LYS A 355 -12.69 17.20 -63.55
N SER A 356 -11.74 17.80 -64.27
CA SER A 356 -12.02 18.86 -65.27
C SER A 356 -11.57 18.53 -66.70
N GLY A 357 -10.93 17.37 -66.91
CA GLY A 357 -10.42 16.96 -68.22
C GLY A 357 -9.18 17.75 -68.66
N GLY A 358 -8.63 17.40 -69.82
CA GLY A 358 -7.43 18.01 -70.41
C GLY A 358 -6.26 17.03 -70.63
N SER A 359 -5.06 17.57 -70.82
CA SER A 359 -3.82 16.76 -70.97
C SER A 359 -3.43 16.10 -69.65
N ARG A 360 -3.13 14.80 -69.68
CA ARG A 360 -2.70 14.05 -68.50
C ARG A 360 -1.37 14.60 -67.98
N PRO A 361 -1.26 14.96 -66.69
CA PRO A 361 -0.01 15.48 -66.14
C PRO A 361 1.05 14.40 -66.12
N VAL A 362 2.25 14.76 -66.58
CA VAL A 362 3.42 13.89 -66.59
C VAL A 362 3.96 13.77 -65.16
N PRO A 363 4.25 12.54 -64.67
CA PRO A 363 4.87 12.37 -63.36
C PRO A 363 6.26 13.03 -63.33
N PRO A 364 6.64 13.67 -62.21
CA PRO A 364 7.95 14.30 -62.09
C PRO A 364 9.04 13.23 -62.19
N GLN A 365 10.08 13.52 -62.97
CA GLN A 365 11.26 12.67 -63.15
C GLN A 365 12.46 13.38 -62.52
N ASN A 366 13.39 12.61 -61.93
CA ASN A 366 14.61 13.13 -61.30
C ASN A 366 14.35 14.11 -60.13
N LEU A 367 13.48 13.73 -59.18
CA LEU A 367 13.27 14.46 -57.93
C LEU A 367 14.61 14.65 -57.20
N TYR A 368 14.98 15.90 -56.94
CA TYR A 368 16.22 16.22 -56.24
C TYR A 368 16.13 15.80 -54.77
N VAL A 369 16.91 14.79 -54.39
CA VAL A 369 17.15 14.40 -53.00
C VAL A 369 18.62 14.65 -52.71
N SER A 370 18.93 15.37 -51.62
CA SER A 370 20.32 15.61 -51.25
C SER A 370 21.06 14.28 -51.08
N THR A 371 22.25 14.15 -51.67
CA THR A 371 23.12 12.97 -51.58
C THR A 371 23.51 12.60 -50.15
N LYS A 372 23.33 13.50 -49.17
CA LYS A 372 23.54 13.22 -47.74
C LYS A 372 22.43 12.38 -47.09
N LEU A 373 21.24 12.33 -47.71
CA LEU A 373 20.05 11.63 -47.20
C LEU A 373 19.68 10.40 -48.02
N ASP A 374 20.30 10.24 -49.19
CA ASP A 374 20.16 9.05 -50.03
C ASP A 374 21.35 8.11 -49.81
N PHE A 375 21.08 6.92 -49.26
CA PHE A 375 22.12 5.98 -48.81
C PHE A 375 22.36 4.85 -49.82
N GLU A 376 22.44 5.16 -51.11
CA GLU A 376 22.77 4.14 -52.11
C GLU A 376 24.15 3.48 -51.88
N GLN A 377 24.96 4.01 -50.96
CA GLN A 377 26.30 3.52 -50.62
C GLN A 377 26.45 2.80 -49.26
N GLU A 378 25.41 2.64 -48.44
CA GLU A 378 25.52 1.75 -47.28
C GLU A 378 25.35 0.30 -47.75
N GLN A 379 26.49 -0.38 -47.93
CA GLN A 379 26.55 -1.81 -48.18
C GLN A 379 25.63 -2.56 -47.20
N ILE A 380 24.83 -3.45 -47.79
CA ILE A 380 24.00 -4.42 -47.10
C ILE A 380 24.95 -5.36 -46.33
N THR A 381 25.25 -5.01 -45.09
CA THR A 381 25.74 -5.95 -44.08
C THR A 381 24.78 -5.88 -42.92
N ASP A 382 23.83 -6.81 -42.89
CA ASP A 382 23.25 -7.31 -41.65
C ASP A 382 22.46 -8.58 -41.98
N GLY A 383 23.01 -9.71 -41.54
CA GLY A 383 22.32 -10.97 -41.30
C GLY A 383 22.54 -11.35 -39.85
#